data_AF-A0A365P3R1-F1
#
_entry.id   AF-A0A365P3R1-F1
#
_cell.length_a   1.000
_cell.length_b   1.000
_cell.length_c   1.000
_cell.angle_alpha   90.00
_cell.angle_beta   90.00
_cell.angle_gamma   90.00
#
_symmetry.space_group_name_H-M   'P 1'
#
loop_
_entity.id
_entity.type
_entity.pdbx_description
1 polymer ?
#
loop_
_entity_poly.entity_id
_entity_poly.type
_entity_poly.pdbx_seq_one_letter_code
_entity_poly.pdbx_strand_id
1 'polypeptide(L)'
;MKNFFLLIAVFIFASCQKEKKEFQPIPVEESVIATNEHEGKKLMETHCYLCHSPNAVENEGRVAPPMIAIKARYIDKEGYTKEEFIAAVALFVENPTEEKAVMYGALKKHGLMPKQAFPEGSVEKIADFMFDYQIEEPTWFKEHWEGHGNENWTQSGKPYKVTEKEKTYADIGLEYALGTKKLLGKNLMESIQQKGTLEALAFCNHQAIPLTDSMATKYNATIKRVSDKNRNPNNKANAEELKYIAQFKKDLATKQEIKPVVIEKGDKIQFYYPIETNTMCLQCHGKPEQIQPEVRTKTLQLYPKDLAIGYSENEVRGIWSITFKK
;
A
#
# COMPACT_ATOMS: atom_id res chain seq x y z
N MET A 1 32.36 47.95 89.10
CA MET A 1 33.78 47.59 89.00
C MET A 1 34.02 47.02 87.60
N LYS A 2 34.96 47.64 86.85
CA LYS A 2 35.86 47.06 85.85
C LYS A 2 35.28 45.99 84.92
N ASN A 3 35.17 46.25 83.62
CA ASN A 3 36.13 45.83 82.57
C ASN A 3 35.29 45.13 81.48
N PHE A 4 35.56 45.09 80.18
CA PHE A 4 36.62 45.54 79.29
C PHE A 4 36.01 45.43 77.89
N PHE A 5 36.23 46.42 77.02
CA PHE A 5 35.89 46.32 75.60
C PHE A 5 36.83 45.31 74.93
N LEU A 6 36.30 44.34 74.18
CA LEU A 6 37.06 43.69 73.12
C LEU A 6 36.15 43.39 71.92
N LEU A 7 36.48 44.02 70.80
CA LEU A 7 35.88 43.79 69.49
C LEU A 7 36.15 42.36 69.01
N ILE A 8 35.10 41.64 68.63
CA ILE A 8 35.18 40.45 67.77
C ILE A 8 34.32 40.73 66.54
N ALA A 9 34.96 40.72 65.37
CA ALA A 9 34.30 40.87 64.08
C ALA A 9 33.39 39.67 63.80
N VAL A 10 32.09 39.91 63.73
CA VAL A 10 31.09 38.90 63.36
C VAL A 10 30.86 38.97 61.85
N PHE A 11 31.33 37.95 61.14
CA PHE A 11 30.92 37.66 59.76
C PHE A 11 29.43 37.29 59.74
N ILE A 12 28.60 38.15 59.17
CA ILE A 12 27.20 37.85 58.90
C ILE A 12 27.14 36.98 57.65
N PHE A 13 27.01 35.67 57.83
CA PHE A 13 26.52 34.78 56.77
C PHE A 13 25.02 35.00 56.62
N ALA A 14 24.62 35.78 55.61
CA ALA A 14 23.23 35.89 55.20
C ALA A 14 22.77 34.54 54.61
N SER A 15 21.93 33.86 55.37
CA SER A 15 21.17 32.68 54.95
C SER A 15 20.11 33.10 53.93
N CYS A 16 20.34 32.82 52.64
CA CYS A 16 19.31 32.91 51.62
C CYS A 16 18.52 31.59 51.59
N GLN A 17 17.28 31.63 52.10
CA GLN A 17 16.23 30.66 51.79
C GLN A 17 16.05 30.62 50.27
N LYS A 18 16.42 29.50 49.63
CA LYS A 18 15.99 29.22 48.26
C LYS A 18 14.52 28.80 48.30
N GLU A 19 13.66 29.63 47.72
CA GLU A 19 12.27 29.31 47.41
C GLU A 19 12.21 27.98 46.64
N LYS A 20 11.40 27.04 47.14
CA LYS A 20 10.97 25.87 46.38
C LYS A 20 10.01 26.36 45.31
N LYS A 21 10.49 26.51 44.08
CA LYS A 21 9.61 26.59 42.91
C LYS A 21 9.00 25.22 42.69
N GLU A 22 7.69 25.12 42.84
CA GLU A 22 6.90 24.00 42.33
C GLU A 22 7.21 23.83 40.85
N PHE A 23 7.62 22.62 40.47
CA PHE A 23 7.80 22.24 39.09
C PHE A 23 6.40 22.12 38.47
N GLN A 24 6.02 23.14 37.70
CA GLN A 24 4.88 22.99 36.80
C GLN A 24 5.34 22.17 35.60
N PRO A 25 4.67 21.05 35.28
CA PRO A 25 4.99 20.30 34.08
C PRO A 25 4.75 21.22 32.88
N ILE A 26 5.81 21.44 32.10
CA ILE A 26 5.71 22.01 30.76
C ILE A 26 4.75 21.08 29.99
N PRO A 27 3.67 21.60 29.38
CA PRO A 27 2.85 20.80 28.49
C PRO A 27 3.79 20.23 27.44
N VAL A 28 3.95 18.91 27.42
CA VAL A 28 4.52 18.23 26.27
C VAL A 28 3.48 18.44 25.18
N GLU A 29 3.64 19.49 24.38
CA GLU A 29 3.06 19.50 23.05
C GLU A 29 3.58 18.23 22.38
N GLU A 30 2.71 17.24 22.22
CA GLU A 30 2.94 16.17 21.25
C GLU A 30 3.30 16.87 19.96
N SER A 31 4.59 16.87 19.62
CA SER A 31 5.08 17.50 18.41
C SER A 31 4.58 16.64 17.25
N VAL A 32 3.35 16.91 16.82
CA VAL A 32 2.81 16.46 15.55
C VAL A 32 3.67 17.14 14.50
N ILE A 33 4.72 16.46 14.04
CA ILE A 33 5.52 16.98 12.94
C ILE A 33 4.65 16.85 11.70
N ALA A 34 4.00 17.94 11.34
CA ALA A 34 3.41 18.18 10.04
C ALA A 34 4.51 18.01 8.98
N THR A 35 4.57 16.86 8.34
CA THR A 35 5.56 16.56 7.29
C THR A 35 4.88 16.47 5.92
N ASN A 36 5.65 16.79 4.88
CA ASN A 36 5.30 16.39 3.52
C ASN A 36 5.05 14.87 3.50
N GLU A 37 4.15 14.41 2.62
CA GLU A 37 3.84 12.98 2.49
C GLU A 37 5.11 12.13 2.40
N HIS A 38 5.28 11.24 3.37
CA HIS A 38 6.45 10.38 3.48
C HIS A 38 6.49 9.39 2.32
N GLU A 39 7.64 9.29 1.66
CA GLU A 39 7.82 8.42 0.49
C GLU A 39 7.43 6.96 0.80
N GLY A 40 7.87 6.43 1.94
CA GLY A 40 7.50 5.08 2.39
C GLY A 40 5.99 4.87 2.56
N LYS A 41 5.24 5.90 2.99
CA LYS A 41 3.77 5.82 3.07
C LYS A 41 3.16 5.72 1.68
N LYS A 42 3.58 6.59 0.77
CA LYS A 42 3.09 6.61 -0.62
C LYS A 42 3.36 5.28 -1.33
N LEU A 43 4.55 4.72 -1.14
CA LEU A 43 4.92 3.41 -1.66
C LEU A 43 4.04 2.29 -1.06
N MET A 44 3.79 2.32 0.25
CA MET A 44 2.93 1.34 0.92
C MET A 44 1.50 1.37 0.38
N GLU A 45 0.93 2.57 0.22
CA GLU A 45 -0.41 2.75 -0.35
C GLU A 45 -0.49 2.27 -1.80
N THR A 46 0.56 2.53 -2.57
CA THR A 46 0.64 2.18 -3.99
C THR A 46 0.78 0.67 -4.20
N HIS A 47 1.64 0.03 -3.41
CA HIS A 47 2.09 -1.33 -3.66
C HIS A 47 1.45 -2.39 -2.76
N CYS A 48 1.06 -2.04 -1.53
CA CYS A 48 0.64 -3.03 -0.52
C CYS A 48 -0.87 -3.03 -0.23
N TYR A 49 -1.52 -1.86 -0.26
CA TYR A 49 -2.91 -1.70 0.19
C TYR A 49 -3.98 -2.35 -0.69
N LEU A 50 -3.60 -2.82 -1.88
CA LEU A 50 -4.46 -3.67 -2.69
C LEU A 50 -4.91 -4.91 -1.90
N CYS A 51 -3.97 -5.56 -1.21
CA CYS A 51 -4.22 -6.77 -0.44
C CYS A 51 -4.26 -6.50 1.07
N HIS A 52 -3.42 -5.58 1.55
CA HIS A 52 -3.21 -5.28 2.97
C HIS A 52 -3.95 -4.02 3.45
N SER A 53 -5.09 -3.71 2.84
CA SER A 53 -5.89 -2.49 3.08
C SER A 53 -6.12 -2.21 4.57
N PRO A 54 -6.07 -0.94 5.03
CA PRO A 54 -6.46 -0.57 6.40
C PRO A 54 -7.98 -0.57 6.59
N ASN A 55 -8.76 -0.37 5.52
CA ASN A 55 -10.21 -0.12 5.66
C ASN A 55 -11.11 -1.36 5.43
N ALA A 56 -10.53 -2.56 5.29
CA ALA A 56 -11.33 -3.75 4.99
C ALA A 56 -11.90 -4.38 6.28
N VAL A 57 -13.17 -4.79 6.22
CA VAL A 57 -13.92 -5.48 7.29
C VAL A 57 -13.20 -6.77 7.69
N GLU A 58 -13.28 -7.16 8.96
CA GLU A 58 -12.49 -8.25 9.54
C GLU A 58 -12.67 -9.60 8.83
N ASN A 59 -13.92 -9.99 8.58
CA ASN A 59 -14.29 -11.35 8.17
C ASN A 59 -14.90 -11.42 6.77
N GLU A 60 -14.81 -10.35 5.99
CA GLU A 60 -15.40 -10.30 4.66
C GLU A 60 -14.45 -9.68 3.64
N GLY A 61 -14.12 -10.44 2.60
CA GLY A 61 -13.44 -9.93 1.41
C GLY A 61 -11.99 -9.48 1.62
N ARG A 62 -11.34 -9.94 2.69
CA ARG A 62 -9.91 -9.67 2.95
C ARG A 62 -9.03 -10.68 2.26
N VAL A 63 -8.13 -10.16 1.43
CA VAL A 63 -7.12 -10.93 0.71
C VAL A 63 -5.91 -11.25 1.59
N ALA A 64 -5.50 -10.34 2.48
CA ALA A 64 -4.33 -10.46 3.33
C ALA A 64 -4.58 -9.77 4.69
N PRO A 65 -3.74 -10.01 5.72
CA PRO A 65 -3.82 -9.26 6.98
C PRO A 65 -3.58 -7.77 6.72
N PRO A 66 -4.18 -6.84 7.50
CA PRO A 66 -3.86 -5.42 7.34
C PRO A 66 -2.39 -5.15 7.67
N MET A 67 -1.80 -4.10 7.08
CA MET A 67 -0.39 -3.75 7.34
C MET A 67 -0.09 -3.53 8.83
N ILE A 68 -1.07 -3.03 9.60
CA ILE A 68 -0.93 -2.89 11.06
C ILE A 68 -0.68 -4.21 11.77
N ALA A 69 -1.26 -5.33 11.29
CA ALA A 69 -1.04 -6.63 11.91
C ALA A 69 0.41 -7.12 11.70
N ILE A 70 1.03 -6.74 10.58
CA ILE A 70 2.44 -7.02 10.31
C ILE A 70 3.30 -6.20 11.28
N LYS A 71 3.07 -4.88 11.36
CA LYS A 71 3.76 -3.98 12.29
C LYS A 71 3.65 -4.49 13.73
N ALA A 72 2.44 -4.75 14.21
CA ALA A 72 2.18 -5.22 15.57
C ALA A 72 2.83 -6.58 15.87
N ARG A 73 2.84 -7.50 14.88
CA ARG A 73 3.52 -8.79 15.04
C ARG A 73 5.02 -8.63 15.22
N TYR A 74 5.70 -7.94 14.30
CA TYR A 74 7.16 -7.87 14.32
C TYR A 74 7.67 -6.93 15.40
N ILE A 75 7.08 -5.75 15.54
CA ILE A 75 7.58 -4.70 16.43
C ILE A 75 6.99 -4.87 17.83
N ASP A 76 5.67 -4.82 17.96
CA ASP A 76 5.03 -4.69 19.27
C ASP A 76 5.04 -6.02 20.05
N LYS A 77 4.96 -7.16 19.35
CA LYS A 77 4.94 -8.50 19.97
C LYS A 77 6.32 -9.12 20.08
N GLU A 78 7.10 -9.09 19.00
CA GLU A 78 8.41 -9.77 18.94
C GLU A 78 9.59 -8.85 19.26
N GLY A 79 9.38 -7.53 19.36
CA GLY A 79 10.40 -6.59 19.84
C GLY A 79 11.54 -6.31 18.87
N TYR A 80 11.30 -6.44 17.56
CA TYR A 80 12.32 -6.22 16.53
C TYR A 80 12.89 -4.79 16.61
N THR A 81 14.20 -4.68 16.44
CA THR A 81 14.86 -3.40 16.14
C THR A 81 14.48 -2.92 14.72
N LYS A 82 14.78 -1.66 14.41
CA LYS A 82 14.47 -1.08 13.09
C LYS A 82 15.17 -1.84 11.98
N GLU A 83 16.44 -2.15 12.16
CA GLU A 83 17.28 -2.88 11.21
C GLU A 83 16.77 -4.31 11.01
N GLU A 84 16.41 -5.00 12.09
CA GLU A 84 15.83 -6.35 12.04
C GLU A 84 14.48 -6.35 11.32
N PHE A 85 13.63 -5.36 11.60
CA PHE A 85 12.30 -5.26 11.00
C PHE A 85 12.40 -5.03 9.49
N ILE A 86 13.22 -4.06 9.07
CA ILE A 86 13.46 -3.76 7.64
C ILE A 86 13.99 -5.00 6.93
N ALA A 87 15.01 -5.67 7.51
CA ALA A 87 15.60 -6.87 6.92
C ALA A 87 14.58 -8.02 6.80
N ALA A 88 13.76 -8.23 7.83
CA ALA A 88 12.79 -9.32 7.84
C ALA A 88 11.65 -9.10 6.85
N VAL A 89 11.14 -7.87 6.74
CA VAL A 89 10.10 -7.52 5.75
C VAL A 89 10.67 -7.63 4.34
N ALA A 90 11.86 -7.09 4.06
CA ALA A 90 12.51 -7.20 2.76
C ALA A 90 12.72 -8.66 2.34
N LEU A 91 13.26 -9.50 3.25
CA LEU A 91 13.56 -10.91 2.98
C LEU A 91 12.30 -11.77 2.76
N PHE A 92 11.20 -11.46 3.45
CA PHE A 92 9.92 -12.11 3.21
C PHE A 92 9.32 -11.69 1.87
N VAL A 93 9.28 -10.39 1.58
CA VAL A 93 8.65 -9.85 0.36
C VAL A 93 9.40 -10.24 -0.91
N GLU A 94 10.74 -10.30 -0.88
CA GLU A 94 11.57 -10.71 -2.03
C GLU A 94 11.24 -12.13 -2.50
N ASN A 95 11.05 -13.05 -1.56
CA ASN A 95 10.72 -14.43 -1.86
C ASN A 95 9.90 -15.04 -0.72
N PRO A 96 8.56 -14.85 -0.73
CA PRO A 96 7.68 -15.38 0.30
C PRO A 96 7.69 -16.90 0.29
N THR A 97 7.87 -17.51 1.46
CA THR A 97 7.69 -18.96 1.66
C THR A 97 6.98 -19.21 2.99
N GLU A 98 6.41 -20.40 3.17
CA GLU A 98 5.75 -20.76 4.42
C GLU A 98 6.74 -20.78 5.60
N GLU A 99 7.97 -21.21 5.36
CA GLU A 99 9.03 -21.26 6.38
C GLU A 99 9.48 -19.87 6.84
N LYS A 100 9.42 -18.88 5.94
CA LYS A 100 9.74 -17.48 6.26
C LYS A 100 8.57 -16.73 6.90
N ALA A 101 7.36 -17.28 6.89
CA ALA A 101 6.19 -16.62 7.44
C ALA A 101 6.19 -16.68 8.97
N VAL A 102 6.09 -15.51 9.62
CA VAL A 102 5.97 -15.42 11.10
C VAL A 102 4.52 -15.26 11.58
N MET A 103 3.60 -15.01 10.65
CA MET A 103 2.16 -14.81 10.90
C MET A 103 1.36 -16.06 10.51
N TYR A 104 1.58 -17.17 11.19
CA TYR A 104 0.97 -18.48 10.84
C TYR A 104 -0.56 -18.45 10.74
N GLY A 105 -1.24 -17.68 11.60
CA GLY A 105 -2.69 -17.50 11.53
C GLY A 105 -3.13 -16.83 10.23
N ALA A 106 -2.38 -15.82 9.78
CA ALA A 106 -2.63 -15.16 8.50
C ALA A 106 -2.32 -16.10 7.32
N LEU A 107 -1.22 -16.85 7.38
CA LEU A 107 -0.89 -17.86 6.38
C LEU A 107 -2.01 -18.90 6.24
N LYS A 108 -2.52 -19.43 7.36
CA LYS A 108 -3.64 -20.38 7.36
C LYS A 108 -4.94 -19.79 6.81
N LYS A 109 -5.24 -18.52 7.13
CA LYS A 109 -6.48 -17.84 6.73
C LYS A 109 -6.48 -17.37 5.28
N HIS A 110 -5.35 -16.83 4.81
CA HIS A 110 -5.25 -16.10 3.54
C HIS A 110 -4.38 -16.81 2.49
N GLY A 111 -3.62 -17.83 2.89
CA GLY A 111 -2.58 -18.43 2.07
C GLY A 111 -1.29 -17.61 2.04
N LEU A 112 -0.32 -18.10 1.28
CA LEU A 112 0.98 -17.44 1.12
C LEU A 112 0.83 -16.18 0.24
N MET A 113 1.51 -15.10 0.64
CA MET A 113 1.62 -13.89 -0.18
C MET A 113 2.22 -14.24 -1.55
N PRO A 114 1.54 -13.92 -2.67
CA PRO A 114 2.10 -14.15 -3.99
C PRO A 114 3.38 -13.35 -4.19
N LYS A 115 4.36 -13.94 -4.88
CA LYS A 115 5.59 -13.26 -5.27
C LYS A 115 5.26 -12.09 -6.21
N GLN A 116 5.86 -10.94 -5.93
CA GLN A 116 5.69 -9.70 -6.68
C GLN A 116 7.06 -9.04 -6.78
N ALA A 117 7.38 -8.40 -7.91
CA ALA A 117 8.51 -7.47 -7.92
C ALA A 117 8.04 -6.09 -7.46
N PHE A 118 8.92 -5.44 -6.72
CA PHE A 118 8.77 -4.06 -6.31
C PHE A 118 9.97 -3.25 -6.81
N PRO A 119 9.82 -1.93 -6.96
CA PRO A 119 10.95 -1.06 -7.24
C PRO A 119 12.08 -1.25 -6.23
N GLU A 120 13.32 -1.11 -6.68
CA GLU A 120 14.50 -1.26 -5.82
C GLU A 120 14.44 -0.29 -4.63
N GLY A 121 14.69 -0.79 -3.41
CA GLY A 121 14.68 0.00 -2.18
C GLY A 121 13.29 0.39 -1.66
N SER A 122 12.20 0.07 -2.39
CA SER A 122 10.86 0.50 -2.00
C SER A 122 10.34 -0.22 -0.75
N VAL A 123 10.63 -1.52 -0.61
CA VAL A 123 10.18 -2.32 0.54
C VAL A 123 10.86 -1.85 1.82
N GLU A 124 12.13 -1.50 1.73
CA GLU A 124 12.92 -0.95 2.83
C GLU A 124 12.37 0.40 3.28
N LYS A 125 12.03 1.30 2.34
CA LYS A 125 11.38 2.59 2.65
C LYS A 125 10.01 2.42 3.29
N ILE A 126 9.24 1.41 2.85
CA ILE A 126 7.95 1.08 3.45
C ILE A 126 8.13 0.60 4.90
N ALA A 127 9.04 -0.35 5.12
CA ALA A 127 9.33 -0.88 6.45
C ALA A 127 9.91 0.20 7.39
N ASP A 128 10.79 1.05 6.88
CA ASP A 128 11.33 2.22 7.60
C ASP A 128 10.21 3.15 8.10
N PHE A 129 9.27 3.52 7.21
CA PHE A 129 8.09 4.31 7.57
C PHE A 129 7.21 3.60 8.59
N MET A 130 6.90 2.32 8.35
CA MET A 130 6.09 1.50 9.24
C MET A 130 6.72 1.35 10.63
N PHE A 131 8.04 1.44 10.76
CA PHE A 131 8.69 1.38 12.07
C PHE A 131 8.54 2.71 12.82
N ASP A 132 8.91 3.81 12.17
CA ASP A 132 9.02 5.12 12.81
C ASP A 132 7.67 5.75 13.16
N TYR A 133 6.62 5.39 12.43
CA TYR A 133 5.31 6.04 12.51
C TYR A 133 4.16 5.10 12.81
N GLN A 134 3.10 5.65 13.39
CA GLN A 134 1.79 5.03 13.41
C GLN A 134 1.21 5.03 11.99
N ILE A 135 0.63 3.90 11.59
CA ILE A 135 -0.02 3.68 10.30
C ILE A 135 -1.52 3.45 10.50
N GLU A 136 -2.27 3.61 9.42
CA GLU A 136 -3.71 3.40 9.39
C GLU A 136 -4.07 1.95 9.75
N GLU A 137 -5.10 1.80 10.58
CA GLU A 137 -5.61 0.51 11.02
C GLU A 137 -7.13 0.39 10.85
N PRO A 138 -7.65 -0.83 10.64
CA PRO A 138 -9.09 -1.06 10.71
C PRO A 138 -9.64 -0.77 12.11
N THR A 139 -10.85 -0.25 12.19
CA THR A 139 -11.51 0.07 13.48
C THR A 139 -11.67 -1.13 14.41
N TRP A 140 -11.73 -2.35 13.86
CA TRP A 140 -11.85 -3.61 14.60
C TRP A 140 -10.49 -4.17 15.07
N PHE A 141 -9.36 -3.66 14.56
CA PHE A 141 -8.07 -4.32 14.72
C PHE A 141 -7.62 -4.40 16.18
N LYS A 142 -7.78 -3.32 16.94
CA LYS A 142 -7.39 -3.29 18.36
C LYS A 142 -8.11 -4.36 19.17
N GLU A 143 -9.43 -4.40 19.09
CA GLU A 143 -10.25 -5.40 19.81
C GLU A 143 -9.88 -6.83 19.40
N HIS A 144 -9.68 -7.05 18.09
CA HIS A 144 -9.23 -8.33 17.58
C HIS A 144 -7.87 -8.74 18.16
N TRP A 145 -6.90 -7.82 18.18
CA TRP A 145 -5.55 -8.09 18.65
C TRP A 145 -5.50 -8.40 20.15
N GLU A 146 -6.22 -7.61 20.95
CA GLU A 146 -6.36 -7.80 22.40
C GLU A 146 -7.09 -9.11 22.72
N GLY A 147 -8.11 -9.48 21.92
CA GLY A 147 -8.83 -10.76 22.03
C GLY A 147 -7.95 -12.01 21.82
N HIS A 148 -6.74 -11.86 21.29
CA HIS A 148 -5.75 -12.94 21.16
C HIS A 148 -4.66 -12.89 22.26
N GLY A 149 -4.95 -12.30 23.41
CA GLY A 149 -4.05 -12.28 24.58
C GLY A 149 -2.96 -11.21 24.51
N ASN A 150 -3.18 -10.14 23.73
CA ASN A 150 -2.28 -8.99 23.64
C ASN A 150 -2.94 -7.75 24.25
N GLU A 151 -3.34 -7.84 25.51
CA GLU A 151 -4.11 -6.81 26.22
C GLU A 151 -3.38 -5.46 26.31
N ASN A 152 -4.16 -4.37 26.38
CA ASN A 152 -3.68 -2.99 26.49
C ASN A 152 -2.75 -2.57 25.35
N TRP A 153 -3.02 -3.05 24.14
CA TRP A 153 -2.16 -2.78 23.00
C TRP A 153 -2.30 -1.32 22.54
N THR A 154 -1.15 -0.71 22.27
CA THR A 154 -1.02 0.59 21.64
C THR A 154 0.00 0.51 20.53
N GLN A 155 -0.32 1.08 19.38
CA GLN A 155 0.56 1.08 18.23
C GLN A 155 1.86 1.86 18.52
N SER A 156 3.01 1.22 18.28
CA SER A 156 4.34 1.85 18.35
C SER A 156 4.57 2.90 17.26
N GLY A 157 5.56 3.77 17.46
CA GLY A 157 5.93 4.82 16.53
C GLY A 157 5.24 6.16 16.81
N LYS A 158 5.68 7.19 16.10
CA LYS A 158 5.19 8.56 16.26
C LYS A 158 3.84 8.72 15.56
N PRO A 159 2.89 9.51 16.11
CA PRO A 159 1.69 9.88 15.37
C PRO A 159 2.07 10.52 14.03
N TYR A 160 1.45 10.06 12.95
CA TYR A 160 1.69 10.60 11.62
C TYR A 160 0.45 11.33 11.13
N LYS A 161 0.60 12.61 10.82
CA LYS A 161 -0.44 13.42 10.18
C LYS A 161 0.13 14.02 8.91
N VAL A 162 -0.48 13.68 7.78
CA VAL A 162 -0.21 14.37 6.52
C VAL A 162 -0.79 15.77 6.65
N THR A 163 0.01 16.80 6.40
CA THR A 163 -0.55 18.13 6.15
C THR A 163 -1.43 18.06 4.91
N GLU A 164 -2.70 18.45 5.03
CA GLU A 164 -3.60 18.58 3.88
C GLU A 164 -2.95 19.49 2.84
N LYS A 165 -2.38 18.87 1.81
CA LYS A 165 -1.86 19.54 0.63
C LYS A 165 -2.83 19.26 -0.50
N GLU A 166 -3.01 20.26 -1.35
CA GLU A 166 -3.72 20.09 -2.61
C GLU A 166 -3.07 18.98 -3.43
N LYS A 167 -3.85 17.96 -3.80
CA LYS A 167 -3.38 16.82 -4.58
C LYS A 167 -2.93 17.30 -5.95
N THR A 168 -1.77 16.84 -6.40
CA THR A 168 -1.37 17.07 -7.79
C THR A 168 -2.26 16.25 -8.74
N TYR A 169 -2.31 16.61 -10.01
CA TYR A 169 -3.00 15.79 -11.02
C TYR A 169 -2.45 14.37 -11.12
N ALA A 170 -1.17 14.16 -10.81
CA ALA A 170 -0.58 12.83 -10.73
C ALA A 170 -1.17 12.04 -9.56
N ASP A 171 -1.32 12.67 -8.39
CA ASP A 171 -1.91 12.02 -7.20
C ASP A 171 -3.39 11.69 -7.42
N ILE A 172 -4.16 12.60 -8.03
CA ILE A 172 -5.57 12.38 -8.38
C ILE A 172 -5.72 11.21 -9.37
N GLY A 173 -4.95 11.23 -10.47
CA GLY A 173 -5.02 10.18 -11.48
C GLY A 173 -4.57 8.82 -10.93
N LEU A 174 -3.56 8.80 -10.05
CA LEU A 174 -3.08 7.60 -9.40
C LEU A 174 -4.12 7.04 -8.42
N GLU A 175 -4.78 7.89 -7.64
CA GLU A 175 -5.91 7.49 -6.79
C GLU A 175 -7.04 6.84 -7.60
N TYR A 176 -7.38 7.40 -8.77
CA TYR A 176 -8.42 6.84 -9.62
C TYR A 176 -8.02 5.48 -10.18
N ALA A 177 -6.78 5.35 -10.67
CA ALA A 177 -6.24 4.10 -11.19
C ALA A 177 -6.16 3.01 -10.11
N LEU A 178 -5.55 3.31 -8.96
CA LEU A 178 -5.36 2.35 -7.87
C LEU A 178 -6.67 1.99 -7.18
N GLY A 179 -7.56 2.96 -6.97
CA GLY A 179 -8.90 2.70 -6.43
C GLY A 179 -9.70 1.77 -7.34
N THR A 180 -9.63 1.96 -8.66
CA THR A 180 -10.29 1.08 -9.63
C THR A 180 -9.63 -0.30 -9.69
N LYS A 181 -8.28 -0.35 -9.69
CA LYS A 181 -7.50 -1.61 -9.58
C LYS A 181 -7.91 -2.39 -8.34
N LYS A 182 -8.08 -1.71 -7.20
CA LYS A 182 -8.48 -2.31 -5.92
C LYS A 182 -9.86 -2.94 -5.98
N LEU A 183 -10.85 -2.24 -6.52
CA LEU A 183 -12.20 -2.78 -6.67
C LEU A 183 -12.22 -4.02 -7.57
N LEU A 184 -11.57 -3.94 -8.74
CA LEU A 184 -11.50 -5.06 -9.69
C LEU A 184 -10.72 -6.25 -9.12
N GLY A 185 -9.57 -5.98 -8.50
CA GLY A 185 -8.71 -6.98 -7.90
C GLY A 185 -9.41 -7.73 -6.77
N LYS A 186 -10.06 -7.01 -5.85
CA LYS A 186 -10.84 -7.61 -4.75
C LYS A 186 -11.87 -8.62 -5.27
N ASN A 187 -12.76 -8.19 -6.16
CA ASN A 187 -13.82 -9.04 -6.69
C ASN A 187 -13.26 -10.23 -7.51
N LEU A 188 -12.19 -10.02 -8.28
CA LEU A 188 -11.52 -11.10 -9.01
C LEU A 188 -10.96 -12.15 -8.05
N MET A 189 -10.24 -11.71 -7.02
CA MET A 189 -9.61 -12.61 -6.05
C MET A 189 -10.65 -13.40 -5.25
N GLU A 190 -11.73 -12.74 -4.81
CA GLU A 190 -12.86 -13.40 -4.16
C GLU A 190 -13.48 -14.47 -5.08
N SER A 191 -13.71 -14.15 -6.35
CA SER A 191 -14.26 -15.11 -7.31
C SER A 191 -13.34 -16.30 -7.55
N ILE A 192 -12.01 -16.09 -7.64
CA ILE A 192 -11.04 -17.17 -7.79
C ILE A 192 -11.02 -18.06 -6.55
N GLN A 193 -11.00 -17.47 -5.36
CA GLN A 193 -10.96 -18.22 -4.09
C GLN A 193 -12.23 -19.04 -3.87
N GLN A 194 -13.40 -18.50 -4.18
CA GLN A 194 -14.69 -19.17 -3.92
C GLN A 194 -15.11 -20.15 -5.02
N LYS A 195 -14.81 -19.85 -6.28
CA LYS A 195 -15.37 -20.56 -7.46
C LYS A 195 -14.32 -21.12 -8.41
N GLY A 196 -13.04 -20.85 -8.15
CA GLY A 196 -11.95 -21.23 -9.04
C GLY A 196 -11.77 -20.32 -10.25
N THR A 197 -10.67 -20.53 -10.96
CA THR A 197 -10.22 -19.67 -12.07
C THR A 197 -11.14 -19.73 -13.28
N LEU A 198 -11.76 -20.89 -13.57
CA LEU A 198 -12.68 -21.06 -14.69
C LEU A 198 -13.92 -20.16 -14.56
N GLU A 199 -14.55 -20.15 -13.38
CA GLU A 199 -15.71 -19.30 -13.11
C GLU A 199 -15.34 -17.81 -13.00
N ALA A 200 -14.14 -17.49 -12.50
CA ALA A 200 -13.63 -16.13 -12.45
C ALA A 200 -13.46 -15.47 -13.84
N LEU A 201 -13.40 -16.24 -14.94
CA LEU A 201 -13.44 -15.68 -16.29
C LEU A 201 -14.77 -14.97 -16.59
N ALA A 202 -15.89 -15.47 -16.05
CA ALA A 202 -17.19 -14.83 -16.22
C ALA A 202 -17.22 -13.44 -15.57
N PHE A 203 -16.56 -13.30 -14.41
CA PHE A 203 -16.38 -11.99 -13.76
C PHE A 203 -15.60 -11.02 -14.67
N CYS A 204 -14.48 -11.46 -15.24
CA CYS A 204 -13.70 -10.63 -16.17
C CYS A 204 -14.49 -10.20 -17.41
N ASN A 205 -15.41 -11.04 -17.89
CA ASN A 205 -16.25 -10.75 -19.06
C ASN A 205 -17.43 -9.82 -18.75
N HIS A 206 -18.17 -10.09 -17.68
CA HIS A 206 -19.43 -9.41 -17.42
C HIS A 206 -19.34 -8.28 -16.41
N GLN A 207 -18.47 -8.40 -15.40
CA GLN A 207 -18.47 -7.49 -14.24
C GLN A 207 -17.37 -6.44 -14.30
N ALA A 208 -16.27 -6.71 -15.03
CA ALA A 208 -15.14 -5.78 -15.07
C ALA A 208 -15.49 -4.42 -15.70
N ILE A 209 -16.38 -4.38 -16.70
CA ILE A 209 -16.85 -3.13 -17.34
C ILE A 209 -17.76 -2.34 -16.38
N PRO A 210 -18.88 -2.90 -15.85
CA PRO A 210 -19.73 -2.20 -14.89
C PRO A 210 -18.99 -1.65 -13.67
N LEU A 211 -18.02 -2.39 -13.12
CA LEU A 211 -17.22 -1.91 -11.99
C LEU A 211 -16.29 -0.75 -12.39
N THR A 212 -15.74 -0.77 -13.61
CA THR A 212 -14.95 0.35 -14.14
C THR A 212 -15.83 1.59 -14.34
N ASP A 213 -17.03 1.42 -14.87
CA ASP A 213 -17.99 2.51 -15.11
C ASP A 213 -18.52 3.11 -13.80
N SER A 214 -18.72 2.29 -12.78
CA SER A 214 -19.06 2.74 -11.43
C SER A 214 -17.96 3.63 -10.84
N MET A 215 -16.69 3.24 -11.01
CA MET A 215 -15.56 4.06 -10.56
C MET A 215 -15.38 5.33 -11.39
N ALA A 216 -15.62 5.26 -12.71
CA ALA A 216 -15.65 6.43 -13.58
C ALA A 216 -16.70 7.45 -13.10
N THR A 217 -17.90 6.97 -12.74
CA THR A 217 -18.97 7.81 -12.16
C THR A 217 -18.58 8.39 -10.81
N LYS A 218 -18.07 7.55 -9.89
CA LYS A 218 -17.62 7.95 -8.55
C LYS A 218 -16.60 9.10 -8.61
N TYR A 219 -15.65 9.01 -9.54
CA TYR A 219 -14.57 9.98 -9.68
C TYR A 219 -14.87 11.11 -10.67
N ASN A 220 -16.07 11.13 -11.27
CA ASN A 220 -16.42 12.07 -12.32
C ASN A 220 -15.34 12.15 -13.42
N ALA A 221 -14.87 10.97 -13.84
CA ALA A 221 -13.76 10.79 -14.77
C ALA A 221 -14.12 9.77 -15.84
N THR A 222 -13.39 9.76 -16.95
CA THR A 222 -13.35 8.62 -17.87
C THR A 222 -12.24 7.69 -17.45
N ILE A 223 -12.52 6.41 -17.22
CA ILE A 223 -11.52 5.42 -16.82
C ILE A 223 -11.54 4.27 -17.82
N LYS A 224 -10.39 4.01 -18.44
CA LYS A 224 -10.22 2.91 -19.39
C LYS A 224 -9.01 2.07 -19.02
N ARG A 225 -9.09 0.78 -19.35
CA ARG A 225 -7.94 -0.13 -19.38
C ARG A 225 -7.68 -0.51 -20.81
N VAL A 226 -6.51 -0.18 -21.33
CA VAL A 226 -6.15 -0.44 -22.73
C VAL A 226 -4.86 -1.24 -22.81
N SER A 227 -4.67 -1.97 -23.91
CA SER A 227 -3.51 -2.84 -24.10
C SER A 227 -3.17 -3.00 -25.59
N ASP A 228 -1.90 -3.25 -25.86
CA ASP A 228 -1.36 -3.67 -27.15
C ASP A 228 -1.63 -5.16 -27.45
N LYS A 229 -1.90 -5.95 -26.41
CA LYS A 229 -2.32 -7.36 -26.45
C LYS A 229 -3.65 -7.50 -25.70
N ASN A 230 -4.70 -6.90 -26.25
CA ASN A 230 -6.01 -6.85 -25.62
C ASN A 230 -6.76 -8.18 -25.73
N ARG A 231 -7.53 -8.51 -24.67
CA ARG A 231 -8.44 -9.67 -24.65
C ARG A 231 -9.80 -9.29 -25.22
N ASN A 232 -10.37 -8.24 -24.64
CA ASN A 232 -11.56 -7.59 -25.15
C ASN A 232 -11.16 -6.60 -26.26
N PRO A 233 -11.73 -6.69 -27.48
CA PRO A 233 -11.52 -5.73 -28.57
C PRO A 233 -11.72 -4.26 -28.18
N ASN A 234 -12.62 -3.97 -27.24
CA ASN A 234 -12.91 -2.61 -26.77
C ASN A 234 -11.74 -1.99 -25.96
N ASN A 235 -10.80 -2.83 -25.50
CA ASN A 235 -9.63 -2.40 -24.74
C ASN A 235 -8.37 -2.28 -25.62
N LYS A 236 -8.53 -2.17 -26.94
CA LYS A 236 -7.39 -1.96 -27.85
C LYS A 236 -6.81 -0.56 -27.64
N ALA A 237 -5.51 -0.49 -27.39
CA ALA A 237 -4.80 0.79 -27.26
C ALA A 237 -4.74 1.55 -28.61
N ASN A 238 -4.90 2.87 -28.54
CA ASN A 238 -4.72 3.77 -29.67
C ASN A 238 -3.23 4.13 -29.89
N ALA A 239 -2.93 4.89 -30.94
CA ALA A 239 -1.55 5.22 -31.32
C ALA A 239 -0.76 6.03 -30.26
N GLU A 240 -1.43 6.86 -29.46
CA GLU A 240 -0.81 7.59 -28.34
C GLU A 240 -0.55 6.65 -27.17
N GLU A 241 -1.54 5.84 -26.80
CA GLU A 241 -1.46 4.86 -25.71
C GLU A 241 -0.38 3.79 -25.95
N LEU A 242 -0.18 3.36 -27.20
CA LEU A 242 0.88 2.42 -27.56
C LEU A 242 2.28 2.97 -27.27
N LYS A 243 2.50 4.28 -27.39
CA LYS A 243 3.79 4.92 -27.05
C LYS A 243 4.06 4.81 -25.55
N TYR A 244 3.06 5.09 -24.72
CA TYR A 244 3.20 5.00 -23.26
C TYR A 244 3.28 3.56 -22.77
N ILE A 245 2.56 2.60 -23.39
CA ILE A 245 2.78 1.17 -23.11
C ILE A 245 4.24 0.78 -23.37
N ALA A 246 4.79 1.19 -24.52
CA ALA A 246 6.19 0.89 -24.85
C ALA A 246 7.18 1.57 -23.89
N GLN A 247 6.87 2.79 -23.43
CA GLN A 247 7.68 3.49 -22.43
C GLN A 247 7.66 2.74 -21.09
N PHE A 248 6.48 2.42 -20.54
CA PHE A 248 6.38 1.70 -19.28
C PHE A 248 7.01 0.30 -19.34
N LYS A 249 7.00 -0.37 -20.49
CA LYS A 249 7.73 -1.64 -20.67
C LYS A 249 9.24 -1.47 -20.49
N LYS A 250 9.80 -0.35 -20.96
CA LYS A 250 11.22 -0.03 -20.77
C LYS A 250 11.50 0.36 -19.31
N ASP A 251 10.64 1.19 -18.71
CA ASP A 251 10.81 1.65 -17.33
C ASP A 251 10.72 0.49 -16.34
N LEU A 252 9.76 -0.42 -16.51
CA LEU A 252 9.63 -1.59 -15.65
C LEU A 252 10.86 -2.52 -15.74
N ALA A 253 11.50 -2.58 -16.91
CA ALA A 253 12.72 -3.39 -17.09
C ALA A 253 13.93 -2.83 -16.32
N THR A 254 13.92 -1.55 -15.92
CA THR A 254 15.00 -0.95 -15.11
C THR A 254 14.78 -1.08 -13.60
N LYS A 255 13.65 -1.65 -13.15
CA LYS A 255 13.25 -1.79 -11.73
C LYS A 255 13.20 -0.46 -10.95
N GLN A 256 13.17 0.67 -11.64
CA GLN A 256 12.97 1.97 -11.03
C GLN A 256 11.50 2.20 -10.72
N GLU A 257 11.23 3.12 -9.79
CA GLU A 257 9.87 3.54 -9.48
C GLU A 257 9.20 4.14 -10.73
N ILE A 258 8.06 3.58 -11.11
CA ILE A 258 7.32 4.05 -12.27
C ILE A 258 6.55 5.31 -11.90
N LYS A 259 6.83 6.39 -12.64
CA LYS A 259 6.09 7.64 -12.52
C LYS A 259 4.91 7.66 -13.49
N PRO A 260 3.73 8.16 -13.07
CA PRO A 260 2.61 8.35 -13.98
C PRO A 260 2.93 9.40 -15.05
N VAL A 261 2.27 9.27 -16.20
CA VAL A 261 2.30 10.30 -17.24
C VAL A 261 1.05 11.17 -17.08
N VAL A 262 1.26 12.49 -16.99
CA VAL A 262 0.19 13.49 -16.89
C VAL A 262 0.33 14.48 -18.04
N ILE A 263 -0.74 14.65 -18.81
CA ILE A 263 -0.79 15.53 -19.97
C ILE A 263 -1.99 16.45 -19.83
N GLU A 264 -1.74 17.76 -19.88
CA GLU A 264 -2.82 18.75 -19.95
C GLU A 264 -3.33 18.88 -21.38
N LYS A 265 -4.64 18.68 -21.58
CA LYS A 265 -5.34 18.83 -22.86
C LYS A 265 -6.50 19.81 -22.70
N GLY A 266 -6.21 21.11 -22.75
CA GLY A 266 -7.20 22.17 -22.56
C GLY A 266 -7.71 22.22 -21.12
N ASP A 267 -9.02 22.02 -20.93
CA ASP A 267 -9.71 21.96 -19.63
C ASP A 267 -9.65 20.56 -18.97
N LYS A 268 -8.97 19.60 -19.62
CA LYS A 268 -8.87 18.21 -19.18
C LYS A 268 -7.44 17.82 -18.89
N ILE A 269 -7.31 16.85 -18.01
CA ILE A 269 -6.09 16.09 -17.74
C ILE A 269 -6.24 14.71 -18.35
N GLN A 270 -5.22 14.27 -19.06
CA GLN A 270 -5.04 12.88 -19.47
C GLN A 270 -3.93 12.25 -18.63
N PHE A 271 -4.25 11.12 -18.00
CA PHE A 271 -3.38 10.38 -17.11
C PHE A 271 -3.15 8.96 -17.63
N TYR A 272 -1.91 8.47 -17.51
CA TYR A 272 -1.55 7.08 -17.81
C TYR A 272 -0.69 6.46 -16.71
N TYR A 273 -0.98 5.19 -16.41
CA TYR A 273 -0.23 4.38 -15.43
C TYR A 273 -0.28 2.89 -15.81
N PRO A 274 0.79 2.11 -15.65
CA PRO A 274 0.80 0.72 -16.11
C PRO A 274 -0.08 -0.21 -15.28
N ILE A 275 -0.46 -1.30 -15.93
CA ILE A 275 -1.06 -2.48 -15.32
C ILE A 275 -0.01 -3.58 -15.41
N GLU A 276 0.57 -3.93 -14.28
CA GLU A 276 1.63 -4.94 -14.18
C GLU A 276 1.05 -6.32 -13.87
N THR A 277 1.67 -7.36 -14.44
CA THR A 277 1.34 -8.76 -14.14
C THR A 277 2.06 -9.24 -12.88
N ASN A 278 1.40 -10.14 -12.15
CA ASN A 278 1.98 -10.91 -11.05
C ASN A 278 1.61 -12.40 -11.22
N THR A 279 2.01 -13.27 -10.28
CA THR A 279 1.77 -14.71 -10.35
C THR A 279 0.31 -15.07 -10.62
N MET A 280 -0.65 -14.41 -9.96
CA MET A 280 -2.08 -14.70 -10.16
C MET A 280 -2.58 -14.32 -11.56
N CYS A 281 -1.99 -13.29 -12.20
CA CYS A 281 -2.33 -12.96 -13.58
C CYS A 281 -2.01 -14.10 -14.56
N LEU A 282 -0.97 -14.89 -14.26
CA LEU A 282 -0.45 -15.89 -15.19
C LEU A 282 -1.36 -17.11 -15.36
N GLN A 283 -2.28 -17.34 -14.42
CA GLN A 283 -3.30 -18.38 -14.55
C GLN A 283 -4.21 -18.17 -15.77
N CYS A 284 -4.32 -16.93 -16.26
CA CYS A 284 -5.16 -16.55 -17.39
C CYS A 284 -4.40 -15.84 -18.52
N HIS A 285 -3.27 -15.20 -18.20
CA HIS A 285 -2.47 -14.40 -19.13
C HIS A 285 -1.04 -14.94 -19.34
N GLY A 286 -0.66 -16.00 -18.63
CA GLY A 286 0.68 -16.56 -18.67
C GLY A 286 1.01 -17.27 -19.98
N LYS A 287 2.16 -17.96 -20.00
CA LYS A 287 2.51 -18.87 -21.10
C LYS A 287 1.51 -20.04 -21.16
N PRO A 288 1.33 -20.70 -22.32
CA PRO A 288 0.34 -21.76 -22.49
C PRO A 288 0.43 -22.88 -21.43
N GLU A 289 1.63 -23.17 -20.94
CA GLU A 289 1.89 -24.23 -19.95
C GLU A 289 1.42 -23.83 -18.54
N GLN A 290 1.17 -22.54 -18.30
CA GLN A 290 0.71 -22.00 -17.02
C GLN A 290 -0.81 -21.82 -16.97
N ILE A 291 -1.50 -21.96 -18.11
CA ILE A 291 -2.94 -21.76 -18.23
C ILE A 291 -3.60 -23.14 -18.32
N GLN A 292 -4.55 -23.42 -17.43
CA GLN A 292 -5.29 -24.68 -17.49
C GLN A 292 -6.04 -24.82 -18.83
N PRO A 293 -6.07 -26.02 -19.46
CA PRO A 293 -6.70 -26.22 -20.77
C PRO A 293 -8.17 -25.76 -20.83
N GLU A 294 -8.94 -26.00 -19.76
CA GLU A 294 -10.33 -25.57 -19.65
C GLU A 294 -10.48 -24.04 -19.60
N VAL A 295 -9.61 -23.35 -18.86
CA VAL A 295 -9.56 -21.88 -18.78
C VAL A 295 -9.23 -21.31 -20.16
N ARG A 296 -8.28 -21.90 -20.88
CA ARG A 296 -7.93 -21.47 -22.24
C ARG A 296 -9.08 -21.68 -23.21
N THR A 297 -9.74 -22.83 -23.14
CA THR A 297 -10.89 -23.17 -23.99
C THR A 297 -12.04 -22.19 -23.77
N LYS A 298 -12.43 -21.96 -22.52
CA LYS A 298 -13.48 -21.01 -22.16
C LYS A 298 -13.11 -19.57 -22.55
N THR A 299 -11.85 -19.19 -22.38
CA THR A 299 -11.36 -17.88 -22.80
C THR A 299 -11.54 -17.67 -24.30
N LEU A 300 -11.20 -18.65 -25.14
CA LEU A 300 -11.37 -18.55 -26.59
C LEU A 300 -12.84 -18.57 -27.03
N GLN A 301 -13.72 -19.24 -26.29
CA GLN A 301 -15.16 -19.17 -26.52
C GLN A 301 -15.72 -17.76 -26.27
N LEU A 302 -15.28 -17.11 -25.17
CA LEU A 302 -15.71 -15.75 -24.83
C LEU A 302 -15.01 -14.69 -25.68
N TYR A 303 -13.76 -14.94 -26.05
CA TYR A 303 -12.88 -14.02 -26.78
C TYR A 303 -12.14 -14.75 -27.91
N PRO A 304 -12.79 -14.98 -29.07
CA PRO A 304 -12.18 -15.73 -30.18
C PRO A 304 -10.90 -15.12 -30.77
N LYS A 305 -10.65 -13.84 -30.50
CA LYS A 305 -9.48 -13.08 -30.96
C LYS A 305 -8.57 -12.66 -29.79
N ASP A 306 -8.56 -13.42 -28.68
CA ASP A 306 -7.75 -13.09 -27.51
C ASP A 306 -6.25 -13.00 -27.85
N LEU A 307 -5.64 -11.84 -27.57
CA LEU A 307 -4.20 -11.62 -27.71
C LEU A 307 -3.47 -11.65 -26.36
N ALA A 308 -4.21 -11.73 -25.25
CA ALA A 308 -3.70 -11.49 -23.91
C ALA A 308 -3.08 -12.73 -23.25
N ILE A 309 -2.11 -13.35 -23.92
CA ILE A 309 -1.42 -14.57 -23.45
C ILE A 309 0.10 -14.42 -23.57
N GLY A 310 0.85 -15.31 -22.92
CA GLY A 310 2.31 -15.36 -23.02
C GLY A 310 3.02 -14.32 -22.16
N TYR A 311 2.37 -13.81 -21.13
CA TYR A 311 3.01 -12.92 -20.16
C TYR A 311 3.85 -13.70 -19.13
N SER A 312 4.83 -13.02 -18.57
CA SER A 312 5.57 -13.43 -17.37
C SER A 312 5.21 -12.54 -16.18
N GLU A 313 5.73 -12.83 -15.00
CA GLU A 313 5.61 -11.92 -13.85
C GLU A 313 6.32 -10.59 -14.14
N ASN A 314 5.78 -9.48 -13.62
CA ASN A 314 6.35 -8.14 -13.70
C ASN A 314 6.53 -7.66 -15.15
N GLU A 315 5.50 -7.87 -15.97
CA GLU A 315 5.39 -7.33 -17.30
C GLU A 315 4.22 -6.34 -17.41
N VAL A 316 4.32 -5.37 -18.31
CA VAL A 316 3.22 -4.45 -18.58
C VAL A 316 2.15 -5.15 -19.42
N ARG A 317 1.03 -5.49 -18.77
CA ARG A 317 -0.18 -6.04 -19.39
C ARG A 317 -0.93 -5.00 -20.22
N GLY A 318 -0.84 -3.74 -19.84
CA GLY A 318 -1.57 -2.62 -20.45
C GLY A 318 -1.40 -1.37 -19.60
N ILE A 319 -2.24 -0.37 -19.82
CA ILE A 319 -2.24 0.87 -19.04
C ILE A 319 -3.66 1.26 -18.64
N TRP A 320 -3.76 1.93 -17.51
CA TRP A 320 -4.86 2.83 -17.20
C TRP A 320 -4.76 4.06 -18.11
N SER A 321 -5.89 4.45 -18.71
CA SER A 321 -6.05 5.66 -19.52
C SER A 321 -7.21 6.42 -18.91
N ILE A 322 -6.90 7.51 -18.20
CA ILE A 322 -7.87 8.23 -17.38
C ILE A 322 -7.95 9.68 -17.83
N THR A 323 -9.15 10.20 -17.99
CA THR A 323 -9.39 11.60 -18.32
C THR A 323 -10.29 12.23 -17.26
N PHE A 324 -9.90 13.38 -16.71
CA PHE A 324 -10.69 14.14 -15.73
C PHE A 324 -10.52 15.64 -15.96
N LYS A 325 -11.40 16.46 -15.37
CA LYS A 325 -11.29 17.92 -15.46
C LYS A 325 -10.19 18.44 -14.55
N LYS A 326 -9.57 19.54 -14.97
CA LYS A 326 -8.65 20.33 -14.12
C LYS A 326 -9.34 20.83 -12.86
#